data_AF-A0AAE1G3X3-F1
#
_entry.id   AF-A0AAE1G3X3-F1
#
_cell.length_a   1.000
_cell.length_b   1.000
_cell.length_c   1.000
_cell.angle_alpha   90.00
_cell.angle_beta   90.00
_cell.angle_gamma   90.00
#
_symmetry.space_group_name_H-M   'P 1'
#
loop_
_entity.id
_entity.type
_entity.pdbx_description
1 polymer ?
#
loop_
_entity_poly.entity_id
_entity_poly.type
_entity_poly.pdbx_seq_one_letter_code
_entity_poly.pdbx_strand_id
1 'polypeptide(L)'
;MYSVMVVVAAAAGCSCSALPVRVSPHASHEERLQAAHNLLSESPLIDGHNDLAWNVRMFLHNKLHSFNLSSDLTREKPWMNSPFSHTDLPRLRKGQVAAQVSFPSQNHC
;
A
#
# COMPACT_ATOMS: atom_id res chain seq x y z
N MET A 1 1.21 -38.31 -0.58
CA MET A 1 2.20 -37.56 0.22
C MET A 1 3.51 -37.54 -0.57
N TYR A 2 3.70 -36.54 -1.42
CA TYR A 2 4.93 -36.32 -2.18
C TYR A 2 5.16 -34.81 -2.29
N SER A 3 6.11 -34.29 -1.50
CA SER A 3 6.63 -32.93 -1.69
C SER A 3 7.75 -33.00 -2.72
N VAL A 4 7.53 -32.42 -3.90
CA VAL A 4 8.58 -32.28 -4.92
C VAL A 4 9.42 -31.06 -4.58
N MET A 5 10.63 -31.29 -4.07
CA MET A 5 11.62 -30.26 -3.82
C MET A 5 12.43 -30.03 -5.10
N VAL A 6 12.09 -28.99 -5.87
CA VAL A 6 12.95 -28.52 -6.97
C VAL A 6 13.94 -27.51 -6.38
N VAL A 7 15.19 -27.91 -6.25
CA VAL A 7 16.32 -27.01 -5.93
C VAL A 7 16.89 -26.51 -7.26
N VAL A 8 16.73 -25.22 -7.54
CA VAL A 8 17.51 -24.56 -8.60
C VAL A 8 18.71 -23.89 -7.93
N ALA A 9 19.89 -24.26 -8.40
CA ALA A 9 21.19 -23.88 -7.87
C ALA A 9 21.43 -22.36 -7.92
N ALA A 10 22.15 -21.87 -6.91
CA ALA A 10 22.52 -20.47 -6.72
C ALA A 10 23.52 -19.98 -7.78
N ALA A 11 23.29 -18.77 -8.30
CA ALA A 11 24.31 -17.93 -8.88
C ALA A 11 24.31 -16.60 -8.12
N ALA A 12 25.47 -16.26 -7.55
CA ALA A 12 25.69 -15.05 -6.77
C ALA A 12 25.59 -13.79 -7.65
N GLY A 13 24.85 -12.78 -7.18
CA GLY A 13 24.81 -11.44 -7.78
C GLY A 13 23.49 -10.73 -7.48
N CYS A 14 23.56 -9.68 -6.64
CA CYS A 14 22.44 -8.89 -6.12
C CYS A 14 21.44 -9.68 -5.26
N SER A 15 21.72 -9.78 -3.95
CA SER A 15 20.79 -10.33 -2.96
C SER A 15 19.62 -9.39 -2.68
N CYS A 16 18.78 -9.15 -3.69
CA CYS A 16 17.36 -8.93 -3.46
C CYS A 16 16.73 -10.31 -3.36
N SER A 17 17.07 -11.07 -2.31
CA SER A 17 16.42 -12.34 -2.06
C SER A 17 15.01 -12.02 -1.58
N ALA A 18 14.07 -11.88 -2.53
CA ALA A 18 12.66 -11.99 -2.23
C ALA A 18 12.46 -13.41 -1.67
N LEU A 19 12.43 -13.51 -0.33
CA LEU A 19 12.16 -14.77 0.31
C LEU A 19 10.78 -15.23 -0.17
N PRO A 20 10.65 -16.45 -0.74
CA PRO A 20 9.34 -16.94 -1.11
C PRO A 20 8.53 -17.12 0.16
N VAL A 21 7.59 -16.21 0.39
CA VAL A 21 6.61 -16.32 1.48
C VAL A 21 5.70 -17.47 1.15
N ARG A 22 5.97 -18.63 1.77
CA ARG A 22 5.09 -19.79 1.70
C ARG A 22 4.09 -19.72 2.85
N VAL A 23 2.84 -19.41 2.52
CA VAL A 23 1.73 -19.56 3.45
C VAL A 23 0.97 -20.83 3.12
N SER A 24 0.62 -21.63 4.13
CA SER A 24 -0.21 -22.82 3.95
C SER A 24 -1.58 -22.43 3.36
N PRO A 25 -2.14 -23.21 2.41
CA PRO A 25 -3.52 -23.03 1.95
C PRO A 25 -4.54 -23.11 3.10
N HIS A 26 -4.21 -23.83 4.17
CA HIS A 26 -5.03 -24.01 5.37
C HIS A 26 -4.72 -23.01 6.49
N ALA A 27 -3.83 -22.03 6.26
CA ALA A 27 -3.55 -21.00 7.25
C ALA A 27 -4.85 -20.24 7.60
N SER A 28 -4.93 -19.76 8.82
CA SER A 28 -5.96 -18.83 9.28
C SER A 28 -5.83 -17.47 8.57
N HIS A 29 -6.85 -16.62 8.72
CA HIS A 29 -6.81 -15.25 8.20
C HIS A 29 -5.69 -14.44 8.84
N GLU A 30 -5.50 -14.59 10.15
CA GLU A 30 -4.47 -13.88 10.93
C GLU A 30 -3.05 -14.29 10.50
N GLU A 31 -2.80 -15.58 10.28
CA GLU A 31 -1.51 -16.06 9.77
C GLU A 31 -1.21 -15.52 8.36
N ARG A 32 -2.21 -15.45 7.47
CA ARG A 32 -2.05 -14.82 6.15
C ARG A 32 -1.76 -13.33 6.25
N LEU A 33 -2.46 -12.63 7.13
CA LEU A 33 -2.28 -11.19 7.34
C LEU A 33 -0.89 -10.90 7.91
N GLN A 34 -0.44 -11.68 8.88
CA GLN A 34 0.90 -11.56 9.44
C GLN A 34 1.98 -11.84 8.39
N ALA A 35 1.80 -12.87 7.55
CA ALA A 35 2.72 -13.16 6.46
C ALA A 35 2.80 -12.00 5.45
N ALA A 36 1.66 -11.37 5.12
CA ALA A 36 1.63 -10.17 4.28
C ALA A 36 2.36 -8.99 4.92
N HIS A 37 2.14 -8.73 6.21
CA HIS A 37 2.85 -7.66 6.93
C HIS A 37 4.36 -7.87 6.96
N ASN A 38 4.81 -9.11 7.17
CA ASN A 38 6.23 -9.46 7.14
C ASN A 38 6.81 -9.21 5.74
N LEU A 39 6.12 -9.65 4.69
CA LEU A 39 6.56 -9.42 3.31
C LEU A 39 6.70 -7.93 2.99
N LEU A 40 5.70 -7.14 3.34
CA LEU A 40 5.68 -5.70 3.09
C LEU A 40 6.72 -4.93 3.93
N SER A 41 7.24 -5.52 5.01
CA SER A 41 8.33 -4.94 5.79
C SER A 41 9.69 -5.06 5.11
N GLU A 42 9.88 -6.10 4.29
CA GLU A 42 11.11 -6.36 3.54
C GLU A 42 11.03 -5.84 2.09
N SER A 43 9.84 -5.88 1.50
CA SER A 43 9.56 -5.48 0.13
C SER A 43 8.63 -4.25 0.11
N PRO A 44 9.18 -3.04 -0.07
CA PRO A 44 8.39 -1.81 0.00
C PRO A 44 7.31 -1.77 -1.08
N LEU A 45 6.05 -1.57 -0.67
CA LEU A 45 4.94 -1.41 -1.60
C LEU A 45 4.98 -0.03 -2.27
N ILE A 46 4.90 -0.01 -3.60
CA ILE A 46 4.84 1.19 -4.42
C ILE A 46 3.48 1.23 -5.12
N ASP A 47 2.64 2.20 -4.77
CA ASP A 47 1.36 2.43 -5.44
C ASP A 47 1.58 3.25 -6.73
N GLY A 48 1.12 2.72 -7.85
CA GLY A 48 1.31 3.33 -9.16
C GLY A 48 0.28 4.39 -9.54
N HIS A 49 -0.86 4.49 -8.84
CA HIS A 49 -1.95 5.37 -9.28
C HIS A 49 -2.85 5.82 -8.12
N ASN A 50 -2.46 6.93 -7.48
CA ASN A 50 -3.19 7.47 -6.33
C ASN A 50 -3.87 8.82 -6.65
N ASP A 51 -5.19 8.91 -6.46
CA ASP A 51 -5.99 10.10 -6.78
C ASP A 51 -5.95 11.22 -5.72
N LEU A 52 -5.03 11.18 -4.74
CA LEU A 52 -4.95 12.20 -3.69
C LEU A 52 -4.81 13.62 -4.25
N ALA A 53 -4.01 13.81 -5.30
CA ALA A 53 -3.83 15.14 -5.91
C ALA A 53 -5.13 15.67 -6.55
N TRP A 54 -5.91 14.78 -7.19
CA TRP A 54 -7.24 15.12 -7.67
C TRP A 54 -8.18 15.49 -6.51
N ASN A 55 -8.21 14.71 -5.43
CA ASN A 55 -9.05 15.01 -4.27
C ASN A 55 -8.71 16.36 -3.62
N VAL A 56 -7.42 16.68 -3.48
CA VAL A 56 -6.96 17.98 -2.98
C VAL A 56 -7.43 19.12 -3.89
N ARG A 57 -7.38 18.95 -5.21
CA ARG A 57 -7.91 19.92 -6.16
C ARG A 57 -9.42 20.11 -5.98
N MET A 58 -10.17 19.04 -5.81
CA MET A 58 -11.63 19.09 -5.73
C MET A 58 -12.14 19.64 -4.40
N PHE A 59 -11.52 19.26 -3.27
CA PHE A 59 -11.98 19.68 -1.94
C PHE A 59 -11.38 21.01 -1.48
N LEU A 60 -10.11 21.24 -1.79
CA LEU A 60 -9.38 22.39 -1.26
C LEU A 60 -9.08 23.44 -2.32
N HIS A 61 -9.40 23.18 -3.59
CA HIS A 61 -9.00 24.05 -4.70
C HIS A 61 -7.48 24.33 -4.67
N ASN A 62 -6.69 23.28 -4.38
CA ASN A 62 -5.23 23.32 -4.22
C ASN A 62 -4.71 24.24 -3.09
N LYS A 63 -5.54 24.61 -2.12
CA LYS A 63 -5.13 25.41 -0.94
C LYS A 63 -4.58 24.49 0.16
N LEU A 64 -3.27 24.24 0.13
CA LEU A 64 -2.60 23.29 1.04
C LEU A 64 -2.40 23.80 2.47
N HIS A 65 -2.55 25.10 2.73
CA HIS A 65 -2.27 25.67 4.07
C HIS A 65 -3.12 25.03 5.19
N SER A 66 -4.35 24.62 4.87
CA SER A 66 -5.26 23.94 5.82
C SER A 66 -5.30 22.43 5.62
N PHE A 67 -4.43 21.86 4.78
CA PHE A 67 -4.40 20.43 4.51
C PHE A 67 -3.43 19.71 5.42
N ASN A 68 -3.95 18.99 6.40
CA ASN A 68 -3.13 18.15 7.26
C ASN A 68 -3.19 16.69 6.78
N LEU A 69 -2.27 16.27 5.91
CA LEU A 69 -2.20 14.87 5.49
C LEU A 69 -1.84 13.91 6.65
N SER A 70 -1.31 14.43 7.76
CA SER A 70 -0.93 13.64 8.94
C SER A 70 -2.11 13.30 9.86
N SER A 71 -3.26 13.96 9.68
CA SER A 71 -4.46 13.65 10.46
C SER A 71 -5.19 12.41 9.92
N ASP A 72 -6.15 11.94 10.71
CA ASP A 72 -7.08 10.88 10.29
C ASP A 72 -8.23 11.51 9.50
N LEU A 73 -8.13 11.45 8.17
CA LEU A 73 -9.11 12.04 7.27
C LEU A 73 -10.44 11.29 7.28
N THR A 74 -10.55 10.10 7.92
CA THR A 74 -11.87 9.46 8.13
C THR A 74 -12.75 10.23 9.11
N ARG A 75 -12.19 11.20 9.83
CA ARG A 75 -12.88 11.95 10.90
C ARG A 75 -12.99 13.44 10.60
N GLU A 76 -12.48 13.90 9.47
CA GLU A 76 -12.41 15.31 9.11
C GLU A 76 -13.27 15.61 7.88
N LYS A 77 -14.12 16.63 7.95
CA LYS A 77 -14.85 17.11 6.77
C LYS A 77 -13.92 17.94 5.88
N PRO A 78 -14.05 17.86 4.54
CA PRO A 78 -15.06 17.09 3.79
C PRO A 78 -14.69 15.61 3.56
N TRP A 79 -13.47 15.21 3.89
CA TRP A 79 -12.88 13.91 3.58
C TRP A 79 -13.69 12.71 4.08
N MET A 80 -14.15 12.75 5.33
CA MET A 80 -14.89 11.66 5.99
C MET A 80 -16.17 11.25 5.25
N ASN A 81 -16.78 12.17 4.51
CA ASN A 81 -18.03 11.95 3.79
C ASN A 81 -17.80 11.65 2.31
N SER A 82 -16.56 11.67 1.84
CA SER A 82 -16.25 11.46 0.44
C SER A 82 -15.99 9.98 0.15
N PRO A 83 -16.68 9.38 -0.84
CA PRO A 83 -16.39 8.03 -1.30
C PRO A 83 -15.08 7.96 -2.10
N PHE A 84 -14.38 9.07 -2.32
CA PHE A 84 -13.12 9.13 -3.07
C PHE A 84 -11.91 9.35 -2.15
N SER A 85 -12.13 9.60 -0.86
CA SER A 85 -11.07 9.89 0.11
C SER A 85 -10.54 8.61 0.78
N HIS A 86 -9.55 7.98 0.14
CA HIS A 86 -8.95 6.74 0.65
C HIS A 86 -7.54 6.91 1.21
N THR A 87 -6.95 8.10 1.11
CA THR A 87 -5.52 8.30 1.39
C THR A 87 -5.29 9.35 2.46
N ASP A 88 -4.63 8.95 3.54
CA ASP A 88 -3.99 9.81 4.54
C ASP A 88 -2.75 9.11 5.11
N LEU A 89 -1.86 9.85 5.77
CA LEU A 89 -0.61 9.28 6.27
C LEU A 89 -0.84 8.17 7.32
N PRO A 90 -1.80 8.25 8.25
CA PRO A 90 -2.11 7.14 9.13
C PRO A 90 -2.48 5.84 8.38
N ARG A 91 -3.34 5.90 7.35
CA ARG A 91 -3.71 4.73 6.54
C ARG A 91 -2.55 4.22 5.69
N LEU A 92 -1.75 5.10 5.09
CA LEU A 92 -0.56 4.71 4.31
C LEU A 92 0.47 3.97 5.18
N ARG A 93 0.74 4.47 6.39
CA ARG A 93 1.62 3.79 7.35
C ARG A 93 1.06 2.43 7.78
N LYS A 94 -0.23 2.36 8.10
CA LYS A 94 -0.90 1.11 8.47
C LYS A 94 -0.85 0.07 7.34
N GLY A 95 -0.95 0.51 6.09
CA GLY A 95 -0.86 -0.33 4.89
C GLY A 95 0.56 -0.62 4.40
N GLN A 96 1.61 -0.13 5.08
CA GLN A 96 3.02 -0.27 4.67
C GLN A 96 3.30 0.18 3.22
N VAL A 97 2.60 1.22 2.77
CA VAL A 97 2.87 1.87 1.47
C VAL A 97 4.11 2.74 1.63
N ALA A 98 5.19 2.40 0.93
CA ALA A 98 6.47 3.09 1.03
C ALA A 98 6.56 4.28 0.07
N ALA A 99 5.95 4.15 -1.11
CA ALA A 99 5.88 5.22 -2.10
C ALA A 99 4.56 5.16 -2.87
N GLN A 100 4.17 6.30 -3.43
CA GLN A 100 3.04 6.37 -4.35
C GLN A 100 3.30 7.37 -5.46
N VAL A 101 2.66 7.16 -6.60
CA VAL A 101 2.56 8.14 -7.68
C VAL A 101 1.15 8.72 -7.67
N SER A 102 1.03 10.03 -7.51
CA SER A 102 -0.26 10.71 -7.49
C SER A 102 -0.57 11.43 -8.79
N PHE A 103 -1.80 11.27 -9.29
CA PHE A 103 -2.24 11.87 -10.54
C PHE A 103 -3.18 13.06 -10.32
N PRO A 104 -3.01 14.17 -11.07
CA PRO A 104 -3.81 15.37 -10.94
C PRO A 104 -5.14 15.33 -11.72
N SER A 105 -5.50 14.19 -12.32
CA SER A 105 -6.67 14.01 -13.17
C SER A 105 -7.26 12.62 -13.00
N GLN A 106 -8.58 12.52 -12.83
CA GLN A 106 -9.31 11.26 -13.01
C GLN A 106 -9.55 11.02 -14.50
N ASN A 107 -8.50 10.66 -15.22
CA ASN A 107 -8.70 9.97 -16.48
C ASN A 107 -8.73 8.49 -16.13
N HIS A 108 -9.93 7.91 -16.09
CA HIS A 108 -10.11 6.46 -15.96
C HIS A 108 -9.20 5.76 -16.97
N CYS A 109 -8.19 5.04 -16.48
CA CYS A 109 -7.48 4.06 -17.26
C CYS A 109 -8.38 2.84 -17.51
#